data_AF-A0A7C6STS1-F1
#
_entry.id   AF-A0A7C6STS1-F1
#
_cell.length_a   1.000
_cell.length_b   1.000
_cell.length_c   1.000
_cell.angle_alpha   90.00
_cell.angle_beta   90.00
_cell.angle_gamma   90.00
#
_symmetry.space_group_name_H-M   'P 1'
#
loop_
_entity.id
_entity.type
_entity.pdbx_description
1 polymer ?
#
loop_
_entity_poly.entity_id
_entity_poly.type
_entity_poly.pdbx_seq_one_letter_code
_entity_poly.pdbx_strand_id
1 'polypeptide(L)'
;MNFASLKKQILSYNPSGDLNLIQKAYDFANEAHSGQHRVSGELFIFHPLGVAIILADLELDFTTIAAGLLHDVVEDTDYTISDIEKEFGSEIALLVDGVTKLGKLEFKTKEEQQAENFRKMFLAMAKDIRIILIKLADRLHNMRTLKYLPKEKQREKALETIEIFAPLAHRLGISKVKWELEDLAFRFLESDQYYQLVDKVAKKRQVREEHINSMIDVLKRHLRSSGINAEIQGRPKHFYSIYKKMNEQNKTFDQIYDLTAVRVIV
;
A
#
# COMPACT_ATOMS: atom_id res chain seq x y z
N MET A 1 14.61 -7.68 -0.80
CA MET A 1 13.39 -8.50 -0.88
C MET A 1 13.79 -9.87 -1.39
N ASN A 2 13.34 -10.96 -0.77
CA ASN A 2 13.71 -12.32 -1.18
C ASN A 2 12.44 -13.16 -1.37
N PHE A 3 12.39 -13.89 -2.47
CA PHE A 3 11.30 -14.79 -2.80
C PHE A 3 11.06 -15.89 -1.74
N ALA A 4 12.12 -16.37 -1.08
CA ALA A 4 11.98 -17.31 0.02
C ALA A 4 11.16 -16.73 1.20
N SER A 5 11.33 -15.44 1.49
CA SER A 5 10.55 -14.76 2.54
C SER A 5 9.08 -14.65 2.16
N LEU A 6 8.78 -14.37 0.89
CA LEU A 6 7.41 -14.33 0.38
C LEU A 6 6.72 -15.68 0.59
N LYS A 7 7.34 -16.79 0.18
CA LYS A 7 6.77 -18.14 0.38
C LYS A 7 6.48 -18.43 1.86
N LYS A 8 7.44 -18.12 2.74
CA LYS A 8 7.28 -18.34 4.18
C LYS A 8 6.11 -17.55 4.76
N GLN A 9 5.93 -16.31 4.31
CA GLN A 9 4.84 -15.46 4.72
C GLN A 9 3.48 -15.97 4.22
N ILE A 10 3.38 -16.39 2.96
CA ILE A 10 2.13 -16.95 2.43
C ILE A 10 1.71 -18.21 3.22
N LEU A 11 2.68 -19.09 3.49
CA LEU A 11 2.43 -20.30 4.27
C LEU A 11 2.00 -20.03 5.71
N SER A 12 2.27 -18.86 6.30
CA SER A 12 1.88 -18.61 7.70
C SER A 12 0.39 -18.41 7.87
N TYR A 13 -0.32 -17.90 6.86
CA TYR A 13 -1.77 -17.70 6.90
C TYR A 13 -2.54 -18.65 5.96
N ASN A 14 -1.87 -19.26 4.97
CA ASN A 14 -2.49 -20.25 4.09
C ASN A 14 -1.54 -21.45 3.83
N PRO A 15 -1.42 -22.38 4.81
CA PRO A 15 -0.48 -23.50 4.74
C PRO A 15 -0.80 -24.53 3.65
N SER A 16 -2.05 -24.61 3.20
CA SER A 16 -2.54 -25.59 2.22
C SER A 16 -2.49 -25.10 0.77
N GLY A 17 -2.06 -23.85 0.54
CA GLY A 17 -2.12 -23.28 -0.79
C GLY A 17 -1.00 -23.74 -1.73
N ASP A 18 -1.22 -23.54 -3.03
CA ASP A 18 -0.35 -24.03 -4.08
C ASP A 18 0.89 -23.16 -4.28
N LEU A 19 1.97 -23.48 -3.57
CA LEU A 19 3.25 -22.80 -3.75
C LEU A 19 3.87 -22.98 -5.14
N ASN A 20 3.46 -24.02 -5.90
CA ASN A 20 3.97 -24.21 -7.25
C ASN A 20 3.44 -23.13 -8.19
N LEU A 21 2.19 -22.68 -8.00
CA LEU A 21 1.64 -21.54 -8.72
C LEU A 21 2.48 -20.27 -8.53
N ILE A 22 2.85 -19.97 -7.27
CA ILE A 22 3.67 -18.78 -6.94
C ILE A 22 5.08 -18.91 -7.50
N GLN A 23 5.69 -20.10 -7.43
CA GLN A 23 6.98 -20.38 -8.05
C GLN A 23 6.92 -20.16 -9.56
N LYS A 24 5.94 -20.76 -10.23
CA LYS A 24 5.74 -20.64 -11.68
C LYS A 24 5.56 -19.17 -12.09
N ALA A 25 4.73 -18.41 -11.37
CA ALA A 25 4.50 -16.99 -11.65
C ALA A 25 5.76 -16.15 -11.46
N TYR A 26 6.55 -16.42 -10.42
CA TYR A 26 7.81 -15.73 -10.17
C TYR A 26 8.84 -16.02 -11.27
N ASP A 27 9.02 -17.29 -11.64
CA ASP A 27 9.98 -17.68 -12.67
C ASP A 27 9.60 -17.08 -14.03
N PHE A 28 8.30 -17.12 -14.37
CA PHE A 28 7.78 -16.52 -15.59
C PHE A 28 8.01 -15.01 -15.63
N ALA A 29 7.69 -14.29 -14.55
CA ALA A 29 7.93 -12.84 -14.47
C ALA A 29 9.43 -12.51 -14.54
N ASN A 30 10.28 -13.31 -13.89
CA ASN A 30 11.72 -13.10 -13.89
C ASN A 30 12.34 -13.34 -15.28
N GLU A 31 11.85 -14.34 -16.01
CA GLU A 31 12.23 -14.59 -17.40
C GLU A 31 11.73 -13.49 -18.33
N ALA A 32 10.45 -13.11 -18.22
CA ALA A 32 9.83 -12.08 -19.06
C ALA A 32 10.54 -10.73 -18.95
N HIS A 33 10.94 -10.35 -17.74
CA HIS A 33 11.68 -9.11 -17.49
C HIS A 33 13.21 -9.29 -17.47
N SER A 34 13.72 -10.40 -18.02
CA SER A 34 15.16 -10.66 -18.06
C SER A 34 15.90 -9.55 -18.83
N GLY A 35 16.97 -9.03 -18.22
CA GLY A 35 17.73 -7.89 -18.75
C GLY A 35 17.09 -6.51 -18.54
N GLN A 36 15.83 -6.45 -18.07
CA GLN A 36 15.17 -5.17 -17.76
C GLN A 36 15.58 -4.63 -16.39
N HIS A 37 15.77 -3.32 -16.32
CA HIS A 37 16.17 -2.61 -15.10
C HIS A 37 15.22 -1.46 -14.81
N ARG A 38 14.95 -1.20 -13.53
CA ARG A 38 14.20 -0.03 -13.07
C ARG A 38 15.06 1.23 -13.21
N VAL A 39 14.42 2.41 -13.12
CA VAL A 39 15.12 3.71 -13.06
C VAL A 39 16.11 3.78 -11.88
N SER A 40 15.89 3.00 -10.82
CA SER A 40 16.83 2.86 -9.70
C SER A 40 18.12 2.12 -10.04
N GLY A 41 18.17 1.42 -11.18
CA GLY A 41 19.25 0.51 -11.57
C GLY A 41 19.08 -0.92 -11.04
N GLU A 42 18.03 -1.21 -10.27
CA GLU A 42 17.73 -2.57 -9.80
C GLU A 42 17.07 -3.42 -10.88
N LEU A 43 17.22 -4.74 -10.79
CA LEU A 43 16.52 -5.68 -11.67
C LEU A 43 15.00 -5.49 -11.57
N PHE A 44 14.31 -5.54 -12.72
CA PHE A 44 12.89 -5.25 -12.76
C PHE A 44 12.04 -6.19 -11.88
N ILE A 45 12.42 -7.46 -11.77
CA ILE A 45 11.73 -8.48 -10.95
C ILE A 45 11.52 -8.08 -9.48
N PHE A 46 12.35 -7.18 -8.92
CA PHE A 46 12.16 -6.70 -7.56
C PHE A 46 10.85 -5.93 -7.37
N HIS A 47 10.34 -5.28 -8.42
CA HIS A 47 9.07 -4.58 -8.34
C HIS A 47 7.87 -5.54 -8.22
N PRO A 48 7.64 -6.50 -9.15
CA PRO A 48 6.58 -7.48 -8.98
C PRO A 48 6.70 -8.29 -7.68
N LEU A 49 7.93 -8.63 -7.26
CA LEU A 49 8.16 -9.29 -5.97
C LEU A 49 7.72 -8.40 -4.79
N GLY A 50 8.02 -7.10 -4.82
CA GLY A 50 7.59 -6.16 -3.80
C GLY A 50 6.07 -5.97 -3.76
N VAL A 51 5.41 -6.00 -4.92
CA VAL A 51 3.93 -5.99 -5.02
C VAL A 51 3.35 -7.27 -4.39
N ALA A 52 3.89 -8.44 -4.72
CA ALA A 52 3.47 -9.71 -4.16
C ALA A 52 3.64 -9.78 -2.63
N ILE A 53 4.72 -9.21 -2.09
CA ILE A 53 4.93 -9.09 -0.64
C ILE A 53 3.85 -8.21 0.00
N ILE A 54 3.49 -7.08 -0.61
CA ILE A 54 2.42 -6.21 -0.10
C ILE A 54 1.08 -6.94 -0.12
N LEU A 55 0.79 -7.73 -1.15
CA LEU A 55 -0.44 -8.53 -1.23
C LEU A 55 -0.46 -9.65 -0.18
N ALA A 56 0.69 -10.30 0.07
CA ALA A 56 0.82 -11.28 1.14
C ALA A 56 0.72 -10.65 2.54
N ASP A 57 1.12 -9.39 2.70
CA ASP A 57 0.95 -8.59 3.93
C ASP A 57 -0.53 -8.29 4.23
N LEU A 58 -1.38 -8.39 3.21
CA LEU A 58 -2.84 -8.28 3.30
C LEU A 58 -3.52 -9.66 3.36
N GLU A 59 -2.74 -10.74 3.48
CA GLU A 59 -3.20 -12.13 3.59
C GLU A 59 -4.10 -12.58 2.43
N LEU A 60 -3.82 -12.12 1.21
CA LEU A 60 -4.61 -12.45 0.02
C LEU A 60 -4.33 -13.85 -0.53
N ASP A 61 -5.24 -14.33 -1.37
CA ASP A 61 -5.17 -15.64 -2.00
C ASP A 61 -4.03 -15.75 -3.04
N PHE A 62 -3.64 -16.99 -3.32
CA PHE A 62 -2.53 -17.32 -4.21
C PHE A 62 -2.74 -16.79 -5.63
N THR A 63 -3.98 -16.82 -6.13
CA THR A 63 -4.35 -16.27 -7.43
C THR A 63 -4.05 -14.77 -7.50
N THR A 64 -4.42 -14.00 -6.48
CA THR A 64 -4.11 -12.55 -6.43
C THR A 64 -2.61 -12.30 -6.35
N ILE A 65 -1.88 -13.08 -5.56
CA ILE A 65 -0.43 -12.92 -5.42
C ILE A 65 0.29 -13.27 -6.73
N ALA A 66 -0.12 -14.34 -7.40
CA ALA A 66 0.39 -14.71 -8.72
C ALA A 66 0.09 -13.62 -9.76
N ALA A 67 -1.13 -13.09 -9.80
CA ALA A 67 -1.47 -11.96 -10.65
C ALA A 67 -0.64 -10.70 -10.32
N GLY A 68 -0.33 -10.45 -9.05
CA GLY A 68 0.57 -9.38 -8.63
C GLY A 68 2.02 -9.57 -9.10
N LEU A 69 2.52 -10.81 -9.17
CA LEU A 69 3.83 -11.11 -9.77
C LEU A 69 3.84 -10.88 -11.29
N LEU A 70 2.69 -11.04 -11.94
CA LEU A 70 2.54 -10.98 -13.41
C LEU A 70 2.01 -9.63 -13.93
N HIS A 71 1.67 -8.68 -13.05
CA HIS A 71 0.84 -7.54 -13.40
C HIS A 71 1.41 -6.62 -14.50
N ASP A 72 2.74 -6.46 -14.54
CA ASP A 72 3.45 -5.63 -15.53
C ASP A 72 3.98 -6.44 -16.72
N VAL A 73 3.83 -7.77 -16.71
CA VAL A 73 4.40 -8.63 -17.76
C VAL A 73 3.80 -8.28 -19.12
N VAL A 74 2.50 -8.06 -19.19
CA VAL A 74 1.82 -7.73 -20.46
C VAL A 74 2.01 -6.27 -20.88
N GLU A 75 2.40 -5.39 -19.95
CA GLU A 75 2.62 -3.97 -20.26
C GLU A 75 4.04 -3.71 -20.76
N ASP A 76 5.04 -4.39 -20.18
CA ASP A 76 6.47 -4.09 -20.38
C ASP A 76 7.24 -5.18 -21.16
N THR A 77 6.56 -6.21 -21.66
CA THR A 77 7.19 -7.31 -22.42
C THR A 77 6.35 -7.71 -23.64
N ASP A 78 6.85 -8.66 -24.45
CA ASP A 78 6.17 -9.15 -25.66
C ASP A 78 5.04 -10.17 -25.35
N TYR A 79 4.85 -10.55 -24.08
CA TYR A 79 3.80 -11.48 -23.68
C TYR A 79 2.41 -10.85 -23.75
N THR A 80 1.41 -11.65 -24.13
CA THR A 80 0.02 -11.23 -24.25
C THR A 80 -0.86 -11.82 -23.14
N ILE A 81 -2.07 -11.28 -22.95
CA ILE A 81 -3.07 -11.86 -22.04
C ILE A 81 -3.40 -13.32 -22.40
N SER A 82 -3.36 -13.67 -23.70
CA SER A 82 -3.59 -15.03 -24.17
C SER A 82 -2.50 -16.00 -23.67
N ASP A 83 -1.26 -15.53 -23.58
CA ASP A 83 -0.14 -16.32 -23.05
C ASP A 83 -0.31 -16.53 -21.54
N ILE A 84 -0.71 -15.48 -20.81
CA ILE A 84 -1.04 -15.58 -19.38
C ILE A 84 -2.21 -16.56 -19.15
N GLU A 85 -3.26 -16.51 -19.97
CA GLU A 85 -4.40 -17.42 -19.86
C GLU A 85 -4.01 -18.88 -20.12
N LYS A 86 -3.17 -19.13 -21.12
CA LYS A 86 -2.64 -20.47 -21.39
C LYS A 86 -1.81 -21.03 -20.23
N GLU A 87 -0.97 -20.20 -19.63
CA GLU A 87 -0.02 -20.65 -18.61
C GLU A 87 -0.62 -20.72 -17.21
N PHE A 88 -1.55 -19.81 -16.88
CA PHE A 88 -2.04 -19.61 -15.51
C PHE A 88 -3.56 -19.70 -15.37
N GLY A 89 -4.29 -19.83 -16.48
CA GLY A 89 -5.73 -19.93 -16.50
C GLY A 89 -6.45 -18.57 -16.59
N SER A 90 -7.76 -18.64 -16.87
CA SER A 90 -8.61 -17.48 -17.15
C SER A 90 -8.76 -16.54 -15.97
N GLU A 91 -8.72 -17.05 -14.74
CA GLU A 91 -8.87 -16.22 -13.54
C GLU A 91 -7.69 -15.26 -13.36
N ILE A 92 -6.44 -15.76 -13.46
CA ILE A 92 -5.24 -14.91 -13.36
C ILE A 92 -5.17 -13.96 -14.55
N ALA A 93 -5.49 -14.43 -15.76
CA ALA A 93 -5.53 -13.59 -16.95
C ALA A 93 -6.53 -12.43 -16.82
N LEU A 94 -7.71 -12.67 -16.24
CA LEU A 94 -8.71 -11.63 -15.95
C LEU A 94 -8.16 -10.57 -14.98
N LEU A 95 -7.45 -11.00 -13.93
CA LEU A 95 -6.86 -10.08 -12.96
C LEU A 95 -5.76 -9.22 -13.61
N VAL A 96 -4.83 -9.84 -14.36
CA VAL A 96 -3.75 -9.14 -15.05
C VAL A 96 -4.31 -8.15 -16.08
N ASP A 97 -5.25 -8.58 -16.92
CA ASP A 97 -5.93 -7.72 -17.90
C ASP A 97 -6.62 -6.53 -17.23
N GLY A 98 -7.31 -6.79 -16.11
CA GLY A 98 -7.95 -5.75 -15.30
C GLY A 98 -6.97 -4.70 -14.80
N VAL A 99 -5.81 -5.12 -14.30
CA VAL A 99 -4.77 -4.21 -13.77
C VAL A 99 -4.12 -3.40 -14.91
N THR A 100 -3.74 -4.04 -16.01
CA THR A 100 -3.16 -3.36 -17.18
C THR A 100 -4.12 -2.32 -17.77
N LYS A 101 -5.42 -2.65 -17.88
CA LYS A 101 -6.43 -1.71 -18.38
C LYS A 101 -6.63 -0.52 -17.47
N LEU A 102 -6.56 -0.72 -16.15
CA LEU A 102 -6.59 0.39 -15.19
C LEU A 102 -5.35 1.27 -15.27
N GLY A 103 -4.18 0.70 -15.54
CA GLY A 103 -2.92 1.43 -15.73
C GLY A 103 -2.95 2.39 -16.93
N LYS A 104 -3.60 1.99 -18.02
CA LYS A 104 -3.75 2.79 -19.26
C LYS A 104 -4.76 3.92 -19.17
N LEU A 105 -5.49 4.06 -18.07
CA LEU A 105 -6.42 5.18 -17.88
C LEU A 105 -5.64 6.44 -17.52
N GLU A 106 -5.70 7.46 -18.38
CA GLU A 106 -5.14 8.78 -18.07
C GLU A 106 -5.95 9.44 -16.95
N PHE A 107 -5.42 9.42 -15.72
CA PHE A 107 -6.00 10.13 -14.59
C PHE A 107 -5.70 11.64 -14.71
N LYS A 108 -6.46 12.34 -15.56
CA LYS A 108 -6.37 13.81 -15.69
C LYS A 108 -7.18 14.52 -14.60
N THR A 109 -6.67 15.67 -14.15
CA THR A 109 -7.01 16.39 -12.90
C THR A 109 -8.21 17.34 -12.99
N LYS A 110 -9.17 17.15 -13.90
CA LYS A 110 -10.44 17.92 -13.87
C LYS A 110 -11.52 17.17 -13.07
N GLU A 111 -12.36 17.91 -12.33
CA GLU A 111 -13.45 17.36 -11.49
C GLU A 111 -14.39 16.42 -12.27
N GLU A 112 -14.70 16.71 -13.54
CA GLU A 112 -15.48 15.81 -14.41
C GLU A 112 -14.75 14.49 -14.73
N GLN A 113 -13.41 14.50 -14.79
CA GLN A 113 -12.60 13.29 -15.00
C GLN A 113 -12.44 12.47 -13.72
N GLN A 114 -12.47 13.08 -12.54
CA GLN A 114 -12.48 12.32 -11.29
C GLN A 114 -13.71 11.40 -11.21
N ALA A 115 -14.89 11.89 -11.60
CA ALA A 115 -16.10 11.06 -11.64
C ALA A 115 -15.98 9.87 -12.61
N GLU A 116 -15.40 10.09 -13.80
CA GLU A 116 -15.11 9.04 -14.77
C GLU A 116 -14.06 8.03 -14.27
N ASN A 117 -13.00 8.51 -13.62
CA ASN A 117 -11.98 7.66 -13.01
C ASN A 117 -12.60 6.79 -11.90
N PHE A 118 -13.40 7.40 -11.02
CA PHE A 118 -14.15 6.65 -10.01
C PHE A 118 -15.11 5.64 -10.66
N ARG A 119 -15.87 6.02 -11.70
CA ARG A 119 -16.78 5.12 -12.42
C ARG A 119 -16.05 3.92 -13.03
N LYS A 120 -14.90 4.13 -13.66
CA LYS A 120 -14.08 3.05 -14.23
C LYS A 120 -13.46 2.17 -13.16
N MET A 121 -13.01 2.76 -12.05
CA MET A 121 -12.56 1.99 -10.89
C MET A 121 -13.70 1.15 -10.31
N PHE A 122 -14.91 1.70 -10.17
CA PHE A 122 -16.09 0.95 -9.74
C PHE A 122 -16.47 -0.17 -10.72
N LEU A 123 -16.33 0.05 -12.03
CA LEU A 123 -16.51 -1.01 -13.04
C LEU A 123 -15.48 -2.13 -12.90
N ALA A 124 -14.22 -1.81 -12.59
CA ALA A 124 -13.19 -2.81 -12.31
C ALA A 124 -13.49 -3.57 -11.01
N MET A 125 -13.86 -2.86 -9.93
CA MET A 125 -14.30 -3.47 -8.67
C MET A 125 -15.52 -4.38 -8.85
N ALA A 126 -16.46 -4.00 -9.72
CA ALA A 126 -17.66 -4.77 -10.01
C ALA A 126 -17.36 -6.09 -10.72
N LYS A 127 -16.23 -6.18 -11.44
CA LYS A 127 -15.73 -7.45 -12.00
C LYS A 127 -15.02 -8.27 -10.94
N ASP A 128 -14.02 -7.68 -10.29
CA ASP A 128 -13.27 -8.32 -9.21
C ASP A 128 -12.52 -7.29 -8.36
N ILE A 129 -12.76 -7.30 -7.05
CA ILE A 129 -12.07 -6.41 -6.10
C ILE A 129 -10.55 -6.63 -6.07
N ARG A 130 -10.09 -7.85 -6.36
CA ARG A 130 -8.66 -8.23 -6.35
C ARG A 130 -7.85 -7.40 -7.33
N ILE A 131 -8.44 -6.96 -8.44
CA ILE A 131 -7.82 -6.05 -9.42
C ILE A 131 -7.39 -4.74 -8.75
N ILE A 132 -8.26 -4.15 -7.92
CA ILE A 132 -7.96 -2.92 -7.20
C ILE A 132 -6.91 -3.13 -6.10
N LEU A 133 -6.95 -4.29 -5.43
CA LEU A 133 -5.95 -4.62 -4.41
C LEU A 133 -4.55 -4.72 -5.03
N ILE A 134 -4.41 -5.37 -6.18
CA ILE A 134 -3.16 -5.43 -6.94
C ILE A 134 -2.72 -4.02 -7.32
N LYS A 135 -3.64 -3.17 -7.83
CA LYS A 135 -3.27 -1.80 -8.23
C LYS A 135 -2.85 -0.91 -7.05
N LEU A 136 -3.47 -1.08 -5.88
CA LEU A 136 -3.05 -0.39 -4.65
C LEU A 136 -1.67 -0.86 -4.19
N ALA A 137 -1.38 -2.15 -4.27
CA ALA A 137 -0.07 -2.71 -3.95
C ALA A 137 1.03 -2.23 -4.90
N ASP A 138 0.75 -2.22 -6.21
CA ASP A 138 1.59 -1.58 -7.25
C ASP A 138 1.87 -0.11 -6.88
N ARG A 139 0.81 0.70 -6.70
CA ARG A 139 0.97 2.11 -6.36
C ARG A 139 1.80 2.30 -5.09
N LEU A 140 1.58 1.49 -4.05
CA LEU A 140 2.33 1.57 -2.81
C LEU A 140 3.81 1.27 -3.02
N HIS A 141 4.14 0.21 -3.76
CA HIS A 141 5.52 -0.11 -4.09
C HIS A 141 6.19 1.01 -4.91
N ASN A 142 5.47 1.57 -5.88
CA ASN A 142 5.93 2.70 -6.68
C ASN A 142 6.19 3.94 -5.81
N MET A 143 5.32 4.24 -4.84
CA MET A 143 5.53 5.34 -3.88
C MET A 143 6.75 5.11 -2.97
N ARG A 144 7.05 3.87 -2.57
CA ARG A 144 8.25 3.53 -1.78
C ARG A 144 9.56 3.76 -2.56
N THR A 145 9.51 3.64 -3.88
CA THR A 145 10.68 3.79 -4.78
C THR A 145 10.67 5.11 -5.56
N LEU A 146 9.76 6.03 -5.26
CA LEU A 146 9.51 7.23 -6.06
C LEU A 146 10.71 8.18 -6.16
N LYS A 147 11.60 8.16 -5.16
CA LYS A 147 12.79 9.05 -5.06
C LYS A 147 13.75 8.99 -6.26
N TYR A 148 13.70 7.93 -7.06
CA TYR A 148 14.56 7.75 -8.24
C TYR A 148 14.03 8.46 -9.50
N LEU A 149 12.77 8.94 -9.48
CA LEU A 149 12.17 9.66 -10.60
C LEU A 149 12.52 11.16 -10.58
N PRO A 150 12.39 11.88 -11.71
CA PRO A 150 12.46 13.34 -11.73
C PRO A 150 11.39 14.00 -10.86
N LYS A 151 11.69 15.18 -10.28
CA LYS A 151 10.80 15.89 -9.32
C LYS A 151 9.38 16.10 -9.86
N GLU A 152 9.23 16.39 -11.15
CA GLU A 152 7.91 16.57 -11.77
C GLU A 152 7.07 15.29 -11.69
N LYS A 153 7.63 14.14 -12.10
CA LYS A 153 6.98 12.83 -11.98
C LYS A 153 6.73 12.42 -10.53
N GLN A 154 7.62 12.79 -9.61
CA GLN A 154 7.40 12.56 -8.18
C GLN A 154 6.15 13.31 -7.69
N ARG A 155 6.03 14.60 -8.03
CA ARG A 155 4.88 15.44 -7.63
C ARG A 155 3.58 14.95 -8.27
N GLU A 156 3.61 14.61 -9.56
CA GLU A 156 2.45 14.07 -10.28
C GLU A 156 1.93 12.78 -9.63
N LYS A 157 2.80 11.77 -9.45
CA LYS A 157 2.40 10.49 -8.84
C LYS A 157 1.97 10.64 -7.38
N ALA A 158 2.57 11.56 -6.64
CA ALA A 158 2.18 11.84 -5.25
C ALA A 158 0.80 12.52 -5.18
N LEU A 159 0.50 13.46 -6.08
CA LEU A 159 -0.82 14.11 -6.16
C LEU A 159 -1.90 13.07 -6.48
N GLU A 160 -1.68 12.26 -7.52
CA GLU A 160 -2.58 11.17 -7.91
C GLU A 160 -2.81 10.18 -6.75
N THR A 161 -1.77 9.92 -5.96
CA THR A 161 -1.86 9.06 -4.78
C THR A 161 -2.80 9.62 -3.71
N ILE A 162 -2.73 10.92 -3.42
CA ILE A 162 -3.61 11.56 -2.43
C ILE A 162 -5.04 11.70 -2.94
N GLU A 163 -5.22 12.04 -4.21
CA GLU A 163 -6.55 12.33 -4.76
C GLU A 163 -7.35 11.06 -5.07
N ILE A 164 -6.66 9.97 -5.47
CA ILE A 164 -7.32 8.78 -5.99
C ILE A 164 -7.05 7.56 -5.11
N PHE A 165 -5.79 7.16 -4.94
CA PHE A 165 -5.44 5.86 -4.35
C PHE A 165 -5.62 5.81 -2.83
N ALA A 166 -5.27 6.86 -2.08
CA ALA A 166 -5.50 6.91 -0.64
C ALA A 166 -7.01 6.92 -0.29
N PRO A 167 -7.87 7.74 -0.94
CA PRO A 167 -9.32 7.66 -0.77
C PRO A 167 -9.90 6.30 -1.16
N LEU A 168 -9.34 5.63 -2.17
CA LEU A 168 -9.76 4.29 -2.55
C LEU A 168 -9.43 3.26 -1.46
N ALA A 169 -8.19 3.25 -0.97
CA ALA A 169 -7.79 2.38 0.15
C ALA A 169 -8.66 2.62 1.39
N HIS A 170 -9.04 3.88 1.65
CA HIS A 170 -9.97 4.24 2.71
C HIS A 170 -11.36 3.62 2.52
N ARG A 171 -11.93 3.70 1.31
CA ARG A 171 -13.26 3.13 0.99
C ARG A 171 -13.28 1.61 1.13
N LEU A 172 -12.16 0.95 0.87
CA LEU A 172 -12.00 -0.51 1.05
C LEU A 172 -11.65 -0.91 2.50
N GLY A 173 -11.52 0.06 3.42
CA GLY A 173 -11.17 -0.22 4.81
C GLY A 173 -9.69 -0.57 5.04
N ILE A 174 -8.84 -0.49 4.02
CA ILE A 174 -7.43 -0.89 4.06
C ILE A 174 -6.57 0.24 4.64
N SER A 175 -6.77 0.48 5.94
CA SER A 175 -6.20 1.63 6.62
C SER A 175 -4.67 1.67 6.62
N LYS A 176 -4.01 0.51 6.72
CA LYS A 176 -2.54 0.39 6.66
C LYS A 176 -1.99 0.95 5.35
N VAL A 177 -2.56 0.54 4.21
CA VAL A 177 -2.16 1.01 2.87
C VAL A 177 -2.48 2.48 2.70
N LYS A 178 -3.68 2.92 3.11
CA LYS A 178 -4.07 4.34 3.06
C LYS A 178 -3.03 5.23 3.73
N TRP A 179 -2.70 4.96 4.99
CA TRP A 179 -1.82 5.82 5.75
C TRP A 179 -0.40 5.87 5.19
N GLU A 180 0.09 4.73 4.70
CA GLU A 180 1.42 4.68 4.10
C GLU A 180 1.46 5.46 2.78
N LEU A 181 0.43 5.33 1.93
CA LEU A 181 0.29 6.14 0.71
C LEU A 181 0.22 7.63 1.03
N GLU A 182 -0.56 8.03 2.03
CA GLU A 182 -0.71 9.42 2.48
C GLU A 182 0.63 10.01 2.97
N ASP A 183 1.35 9.30 3.85
CA ASP A 183 2.62 9.77 4.39
C ASP A 183 3.72 9.82 3.32
N LEU A 184 3.77 8.82 2.42
CA LEU A 184 4.69 8.83 1.29
C LEU A 184 4.39 9.99 0.34
N ALA A 185 3.13 10.21 -0.02
CA ALA A 185 2.77 11.31 -0.90
C ALA A 185 3.02 12.68 -0.25
N PHE A 186 2.72 12.83 1.04
CA PHE A 186 3.02 14.05 1.80
C PHE A 186 4.51 14.40 1.75
N ARG A 187 5.38 13.41 1.90
CA ARG A 187 6.84 13.58 1.80
C ARG A 187 7.29 14.18 0.46
N PHE A 188 6.65 13.81 -0.64
CA PHE A 188 7.02 14.29 -1.98
C PHE A 188 6.32 15.59 -2.39
N LEU A 189 5.10 15.85 -1.87
CA LEU A 189 4.36 17.07 -2.14
C LEU A 189 4.88 18.26 -1.32
N GLU A 190 5.17 18.02 -0.04
CA GLU A 190 5.47 19.04 0.99
C GLU A 190 6.68 18.61 1.83
N SER A 191 7.81 18.33 1.18
CA SER A 191 9.03 17.77 1.80
C SER A 191 9.49 18.52 3.06
N ASP A 192 9.56 19.84 3.01
CA ASP A 192 10.05 20.65 4.13
C ASP A 192 9.12 20.51 5.35
N GLN A 193 7.81 20.54 5.12
CA GLN A 193 6.81 20.38 6.18
C GLN A 193 6.85 18.97 6.76
N TYR A 194 7.02 17.95 5.91
CA TYR A 194 7.16 16.56 6.32
C TYR A 194 8.34 16.38 7.28
N TYR A 195 9.55 16.80 6.91
CA TYR A 195 10.73 16.62 7.76
C TYR A 195 10.68 17.47 9.03
N GLN A 196 10.15 18.69 8.97
CA GLN A 196 9.91 19.49 10.18
C GLN A 196 8.96 18.78 11.15
N LEU A 197 7.92 18.12 10.64
CA LEU A 197 6.98 17.38 11.47
C LEU A 197 7.62 16.12 12.06
N VAL A 198 8.42 15.39 11.27
CA VAL A 198 9.21 14.23 11.74
C VAL A 198 10.11 14.65 12.91
N ASP A 199 10.86 15.74 12.78
CA ASP A 199 11.75 16.24 13.83
C ASP A 199 11.00 16.65 15.09
N LYS A 200 9.87 17.37 14.94
CA LYS A 200 9.02 17.76 16.07
C LYS A 200 8.44 16.55 16.81
N VAL A 201 8.00 15.53 16.07
CA VAL A 201 7.48 14.28 16.64
C VAL A 201 8.60 13.47 17.31
N ALA A 202 9.80 13.41 16.72
CA ALA A 202 10.96 12.72 17.28
C ALA A 202 11.41 13.34 18.61
N LYS A 203 11.47 14.67 18.71
CA LYS A 203 11.85 15.39 19.94
C LYS A 203 10.92 15.11 21.12
N LYS A 204 9.63 14.86 20.87
CA LYS A 204 8.63 14.56 21.92
C LYS A 204 8.37 13.06 22.09
N ARG A 205 9.14 12.19 21.41
CA ARG A 205 8.87 10.75 21.37
C ARG A 205 8.95 10.08 22.73
N GLN A 206 10.04 10.31 23.46
CA GLN A 206 10.28 9.65 24.76
C GLN A 206 9.20 10.02 25.78
N VAL A 207 8.95 11.32 25.96
CA VAL A 207 7.89 11.83 26.86
C VAL A 207 6.52 11.26 26.49
N ARG A 208 6.22 11.11 25.18
CA ARG A 208 4.96 10.54 24.72
C ARG A 208 4.88 9.04 25.00
N GLU A 209 5.94 8.28 24.75
CA GLU A 209 5.99 6.83 25.03
C GLU A 209 5.81 6.56 26.53
N GLU A 210 6.44 7.35 27.41
CA GLU A 210 6.24 7.28 28.86
C GLU A 210 4.78 7.55 29.26
N HIS A 211 4.16 8.61 28.71
CA HIS A 211 2.74 8.90 28.94
C HIS A 211 1.81 7.79 28.41
N ILE A 212 2.08 7.25 27.22
CA ILE A 212 1.30 6.14 26.64
C ILE A 212 1.39 4.92 27.55
N ASN A 213 2.58 4.52 27.98
CA ASN A 213 2.77 3.34 28.82
C ASN A 213 2.05 3.50 30.17
N SER A 214 2.13 4.67 30.79
CA SER A 214 1.38 4.98 32.01
C SER A 214 -0.14 4.83 31.80
N MET A 215 -0.69 5.36 30.70
CA MET A 215 -2.11 5.19 30.36
C MET A 215 -2.47 3.72 30.12
N ILE A 216 -1.63 2.97 29.40
CA ILE A 216 -1.82 1.55 29.13
C ILE A 216 -1.87 0.76 30.44
N ASP A 217 -0.97 1.04 31.39
CA ASP A 217 -0.90 0.33 32.67
C ASP A 217 -2.11 0.62 33.56
N VAL A 218 -2.62 1.86 33.55
CA VAL A 218 -3.88 2.21 34.22
C VAL A 218 -5.05 1.44 33.60
N LEU A 219 -5.18 1.46 32.27
CA LEU A 219 -6.27 0.76 31.58
C LEU A 219 -6.20 -0.76 31.78
N LYS A 220 -5.01 -1.37 31.68
CA LYS A 220 -4.81 -2.81 31.91
C LYS A 220 -5.23 -3.23 33.31
N ARG A 221 -4.91 -2.42 34.33
CA ARG A 221 -5.33 -2.70 35.72
C ARG A 221 -6.85 -2.70 35.86
N HIS A 222 -7.52 -1.67 35.35
CA HIS A 222 -8.98 -1.55 35.43
C HIS A 222 -9.73 -2.62 34.62
N LEU A 223 -9.24 -2.97 33.42
CA LEU A 223 -9.86 -4.02 32.60
C LEU A 223 -9.70 -5.39 33.25
N ARG A 224 -8.51 -5.71 33.78
CA ARG A 224 -8.28 -6.95 34.54
C ARG A 224 -9.14 -7.05 35.79
N SER A 225 -9.29 -5.96 36.56
CA SER A 225 -10.16 -5.97 37.76
C SER A 225 -11.64 -6.19 37.42
N SER A 226 -12.04 -5.84 36.20
CA SER A 226 -13.40 -6.07 35.69
C SER A 226 -13.57 -7.41 34.98
N GLY A 227 -12.54 -8.28 34.99
CA GLY A 227 -12.57 -9.58 34.31
C GLY A 227 -12.52 -9.50 32.78
N ILE A 228 -12.17 -8.36 32.21
CA ILE A 228 -12.11 -8.14 30.75
C ILE A 228 -10.68 -8.40 30.28
N ASN A 229 -10.51 -9.43 29.43
CA ASN A 229 -9.27 -9.63 28.70
C ASN A 229 -9.22 -8.66 27.51
N ALA A 230 -8.23 -7.78 27.48
CA ALA A 230 -8.05 -6.84 26.39
C ALA A 230 -6.57 -6.67 26.05
N GLU A 231 -6.28 -6.55 24.76
CA GLU A 231 -4.97 -6.14 24.27
C GLU A 231 -4.95 -4.62 24.10
N ILE A 232 -3.98 -3.97 24.75
CA ILE A 232 -3.84 -2.51 24.73
C ILE A 232 -2.50 -2.13 24.12
N GLN A 233 -2.55 -1.35 23.04
CA GLN A 233 -1.36 -0.90 22.31
C GLN A 233 -1.41 0.62 22.05
N GLY A 234 -0.24 1.26 22.08
CA GLY A 234 -0.10 2.65 21.63
C GLY A 234 -0.21 2.73 20.11
N ARG A 235 -1.00 3.67 19.60
CA ARG A 235 -1.18 3.90 18.15
C ARG A 235 -0.48 5.20 17.74
N PRO A 236 0.66 5.15 17.02
CA PRO A 236 1.26 6.35 16.48
C PRO A 236 0.32 7.02 15.47
N LYS A 237 0.27 8.35 15.48
CA LYS A 237 -0.43 9.11 14.43
C LYS A 237 0.45 9.28 13.20
N HIS A 238 -0.20 9.22 12.04
CA HIS A 238 0.40 9.43 10.73
C HIS A 238 0.66 10.91 10.47
N PHE A 239 1.78 11.20 9.80
CA PHE A 239 2.26 12.57 9.59
C PHE A 239 1.29 13.40 8.76
N TYR A 240 0.75 12.81 7.70
CA TYR A 240 -0.24 13.47 6.85
C TYR A 240 -1.53 13.81 7.60
N SER A 241 -1.99 12.93 8.50
CA SER A 241 -3.17 13.20 9.33
C SER A 241 -2.95 14.37 10.30
N ILE A 242 -1.72 14.52 10.84
CA ILE A 242 -1.36 15.66 11.67
C ILE A 242 -1.32 16.93 10.83
N TYR A 243 -0.66 16.88 9.66
CA TYR A 243 -0.59 17.99 8.72
C TYR A 243 -1.98 18.47 8.29
N LYS A 244 -2.87 17.55 7.89
CA LYS A 244 -4.25 17.84 7.52
C LYS A 244 -5.00 18.55 8.65
N LYS A 245 -4.88 18.05 9.89
CA LYS A 245 -5.48 18.71 11.07
C LYS A 245 -4.89 20.09 11.35
N MET A 246 -3.59 20.28 11.17
CA MET A 246 -2.94 21.60 11.33
C MET A 246 -3.51 22.60 10.34
N ASN A 247 -3.66 22.20 9.08
CA ASN A 247 -4.13 23.07 8.00
C ASN A 247 -5.63 23.35 8.08
N GLU A 248 -6.47 22.34 8.33
CA GLU A 248 -7.93 22.51 8.43
C GLU A 248 -8.35 23.33 9.66
N GLN A 249 -7.61 23.22 10.76
CA GLN A 249 -7.95 23.90 12.03
C GLN A 249 -7.13 25.17 12.27
N ASN A 250 -6.22 25.54 11.36
CA ASN A 250 -5.25 26.63 11.54
C ASN A 250 -4.52 26.57 12.91
N LYS A 251 -4.08 25.36 13.29
CA LYS A 251 -3.44 25.10 14.59
C LYS A 251 -1.95 24.82 14.42
N THR A 252 -1.16 25.29 15.37
CA THR A 252 0.26 24.92 15.47
C THR A 252 0.39 23.47 15.97
N PHE A 253 1.55 22.86 15.73
CA PHE A 253 1.85 21.51 16.21
C PHE A 253 1.64 21.36 17.72
N ASP A 254 2.00 22.37 18.51
CA ASP A 254 1.87 22.35 19.98
C ASP A 254 0.41 22.43 20.44
N GLN A 255 -0.48 23.00 19.62
CA GLN A 255 -1.92 23.05 19.89
C GLN A 255 -2.64 21.74 19.53
N ILE A 256 -1.96 20.79 18.89
CA ILE A 256 -2.48 19.44 18.67
C ILE A 256 -2.21 18.61 19.93
N TYR A 257 -3.11 18.74 20.91
CA TYR A 257 -3.12 17.94 22.15
C TYR A 257 -3.36 16.44 21.90
N ASP A 258 -3.72 16.07 20.67
CA ASP A 258 -4.26 14.78 20.29
C ASP A 258 -3.17 13.84 19.71
N LEU A 259 -1.88 14.02 20.00
CA LEU A 259 -0.80 13.18 19.41
C LEU A 259 -0.71 11.77 20.01
N THR A 260 -1.52 11.48 21.02
CA THR A 260 -1.48 10.26 21.82
C THR A 260 -2.78 9.49 21.61
N ALA A 261 -2.71 8.30 21.04
CA ALA A 261 -3.86 7.42 20.88
C ALA A 261 -3.52 6.03 21.41
N VAL A 262 -4.50 5.39 22.09
CA VAL A 262 -4.40 4.02 22.60
C VAL A 262 -5.48 3.19 21.90
N ARG A 263 -5.12 2.02 21.40
CA ARG A 263 -6.05 1.03 20.84
C ARG A 263 -6.28 -0.04 21.89
N VAL A 264 -7.55 -0.29 22.21
CA VAL A 264 -8.00 -1.40 23.05
C VAL A 264 -8.72 -2.40 22.15
N ILE A 265 -8.31 -3.65 22.19
CA ILE A 265 -8.94 -4.77 21.48
C ILE A 265 -9.49 -5.71 22.56
N VAL A 266 -10.81 -5.92 22.58
CA VAL A 266 -11.54 -6.74 23.55
C VAL A 266 -12.08 -7.98 22.85
#